data_AF-A0A7X6X6Z4-F1
#
_entry.id   AF-A0A7X6X6Z4-F1
#
_cell.length_a   1.000
_cell.length_b   1.000
_cell.length_c   1.000
_cell.angle_alpha   90.00
_cell.angle_beta   90.00
_cell.angle_gamma   90.00
#
_symmetry.space_group_name_H-M   'P 1'
#
loop_
_entity.id
_entity.type
_entity.pdbx_description
1 polymer ?
#
loop_
_entity_poly.entity_id
_entity_poly.type
_entity_poly.pdbx_seq_one_letter_code
_entity_poly.pdbx_strand_id
1 'polypeptide(L)'
;MKKTPVQQKTDRNRHKRQLTVLLSFCAALIVVATLEALIMANPEAYRFWLTLYPEGNTADYSSIVLSLFLLDIVIPVSLSLYTFISIKKLGTPPLYRLIWGAIVFLAGVRRLLMFQTQSILWYLALVLWAILFLVVINIHRLEAEAAAVPGT
;
A
#
# COMPACT_ATOMS: atom_id res chain seq x y z
N MET A 1 -32.57 2.51 18.51
CA MET A 1 -33.13 3.27 17.37
C MET A 1 -32.80 2.54 16.06
N LYS A 2 -33.80 2.23 15.23
CA LYS A 2 -33.67 1.46 13.99
C LYS A 2 -33.26 2.42 12.87
N LYS A 3 -32.06 2.25 12.27
CA LYS A 3 -31.55 3.14 11.20
C LYS A 3 -32.49 3.12 9.98
N THR A 4 -32.81 4.30 9.45
CA THR A 4 -33.69 4.49 8.28
C THR A 4 -33.04 3.87 7.03
N PRO A 5 -33.81 3.25 6.09
CA PRO A 5 -33.25 2.59 4.90
C PRO A 5 -32.40 3.49 3.99
N VAL A 6 -32.61 4.81 4.05
CA VAL A 6 -31.79 5.82 3.35
C VAL A 6 -30.39 5.93 3.98
N GLN A 7 -30.28 5.93 5.31
CA GLN A 7 -28.98 5.99 6.00
C GLN A 7 -28.15 4.72 5.76
N GLN A 8 -28.77 3.54 5.69
CA GLN A 8 -28.07 2.29 5.37
C GLN A 8 -27.51 2.24 3.95
N LYS A 9 -28.17 2.85 2.96
CA LYS A 9 -27.68 2.91 1.57
C LYS A 9 -26.45 3.82 1.43
N THR A 10 -26.43 4.95 2.13
CA THR A 10 -25.35 5.95 2.07
C THR A 10 -24.06 5.44 2.73
N ASP A 11 -24.17 4.81 3.90
CA ASP A 11 -23.04 4.15 4.58
C ASP A 11 -22.44 3.06 3.68
N ARG A 12 -23.28 2.19 3.08
CA ARG A 12 -22.82 1.13 2.18
C ARG A 12 -22.05 1.65 0.96
N ASN A 13 -22.46 2.78 0.39
CA ASN A 13 -21.81 3.37 -0.78
C ASN A 13 -20.49 4.06 -0.41
N ARG A 14 -20.38 4.68 0.77
CA ARG A 14 -19.11 5.26 1.27
C ARG A 14 -18.07 4.18 1.56
N HIS A 15 -18.47 3.10 2.23
CA HIS A 15 -17.57 1.97 2.51
C HIS A 15 -17.03 1.37 1.22
N LYS A 16 -17.89 1.19 0.20
CA LYS A 16 -17.45 0.75 -1.14
C LYS A 16 -16.43 1.70 -1.77
N ARG A 17 -16.67 3.02 -1.71
CA ARG A 17 -15.77 4.02 -2.32
C ARG A 17 -14.41 4.07 -1.63
N GLN A 18 -14.35 4.04 -0.31
CA GLN A 18 -13.08 3.97 0.44
C GLN A 18 -12.27 2.73 0.07
N LEU A 19 -12.96 1.61 -0.12
CA LEU A 19 -12.34 0.36 -0.49
C LEU A 19 -11.78 0.39 -1.91
N THR A 20 -12.52 0.96 -2.85
CA THR A 20 -12.04 1.21 -4.21
C THR A 20 -10.80 2.11 -4.20
N VAL A 21 -10.77 3.13 -3.34
CA VAL A 21 -9.61 4.02 -3.19
C VAL A 21 -8.40 3.24 -2.64
N LEU A 22 -8.57 2.44 -1.59
CA LEU A 22 -7.49 1.61 -1.03
C LEU A 22 -6.95 0.61 -2.06
N LEU A 23 -7.84 -0.10 -2.76
CA LEU A 23 -7.48 -1.02 -3.85
C LEU A 23 -6.72 -0.29 -4.97
N SER A 24 -7.17 0.91 -5.34
CA SER A 24 -6.50 1.73 -6.36
C SER A 24 -5.08 2.13 -5.92
N PHE A 25 -4.87 2.48 -4.65
CA PHE A 25 -3.53 2.77 -4.14
C PHE A 25 -2.64 1.53 -4.08
N CYS A 26 -3.18 0.37 -3.67
CA CYS A 26 -2.44 -0.89 -3.75
C CYS A 26 -2.03 -1.21 -5.19
N ALA A 27 -2.93 -1.05 -6.16
CA ALA A 27 -2.63 -1.27 -7.57
C ALA A 27 -1.56 -0.28 -8.08
N ALA A 28 -1.66 0.99 -7.71
CA ALA A 28 -0.67 2.00 -8.09
C ALA A 28 0.72 1.68 -7.50
N LEU A 29 0.80 1.21 -6.25
CA LEU A 29 2.06 0.75 -5.64
C LEU A 29 2.67 -0.43 -6.40
N ILE A 30 1.85 -1.40 -6.82
CA ILE A 30 2.32 -2.55 -7.61
C ILE A 30 2.88 -2.09 -8.96
N VAL A 31 2.22 -1.14 -9.63
CA VAL A 31 2.70 -0.57 -10.90
C VAL A 31 4.02 0.15 -10.71
N VAL A 32 4.16 0.98 -9.65
CA VAL A 32 5.42 1.68 -9.34
C VAL A 32 6.54 0.68 -9.04
N ALA A 33 6.27 -0.35 -8.24
CA ALA A 33 7.24 -1.41 -7.96
C ALA A 33 7.68 -2.16 -9.22
N THR A 34 6.74 -2.39 -10.15
CA THR A 34 7.02 -3.04 -11.44
C THR A 34 7.92 -2.17 -12.31
N LEU A 35 7.63 -0.87 -12.41
CA LEU A 35 8.45 0.08 -13.17
C LEU A 35 9.86 0.18 -12.61
N GLU A 36 10.00 0.18 -11.29
CA GLU A 36 11.30 0.22 -10.64
C GLU A 36 12.12 -1.05 -10.88
N ALA A 37 11.48 -2.22 -10.78
CA ALA A 37 12.12 -3.49 -11.12
C ALA A 37 12.58 -3.53 -12.59
N LEU A 38 11.78 -2.98 -13.51
CA LEU A 38 12.14 -2.87 -14.93
C LEU A 38 13.36 -1.95 -15.15
N ILE A 39 13.45 -0.84 -14.42
CA ILE A 39 14.62 0.04 -14.49
C ILE A 39 15.86 -0.67 -13.95
N MET A 40 15.72 -1.41 -12.85
CA MET A 40 16.82 -2.23 -12.30
C MET A 40 17.21 -3.38 -13.23
N ALA A 41 16.31 -3.89 -14.06
CA ALA A 41 16.62 -4.93 -15.05
C ALA A 41 17.47 -4.43 -16.24
N ASN A 42 17.80 -3.14 -16.32
CA ASN A 42 18.64 -2.57 -17.38
C ASN A 42 20.11 -3.06 -17.25
N PRO A 43 20.80 -3.40 -18.36
CA PRO A 43 22.23 -3.71 -18.36
C PRO A 43 23.13 -2.65 -17.72
N GLU A 44 22.76 -1.37 -17.72
CA GLU A 44 23.53 -0.32 -17.02
C GLU A 44 23.48 -0.50 -15.50
N ALA A 45 22.33 -0.84 -14.95
CA ALA A 45 22.15 -1.11 -13.52
C ALA A 45 22.91 -2.39 -13.11
N TYR A 46 22.93 -3.41 -13.97
CA TYR A 46 23.73 -4.61 -13.77
C TYR A 46 25.24 -4.31 -13.76
N ARG A 47 25.73 -3.47 -14.68
CA ARG A 47 27.14 -3.03 -14.71
C ARG A 47 27.52 -2.28 -13.44
N PHE A 48 26.65 -1.41 -12.94
CA PHE A 48 26.86 -0.73 -11.67
C PHE A 48 26.93 -1.73 -10.51
N TRP A 49 26.02 -2.71 -10.46
CA TRP A 49 26.03 -3.75 -9.43
C TRP A 49 27.31 -4.59 -9.43
N LEU A 50 27.84 -4.93 -10.62
CA LEU A 50 29.13 -5.62 -10.78
C LEU A 50 30.31 -4.83 -10.20
N THR A 51 30.25 -3.48 -10.14
CA THR A 51 31.32 -2.70 -9.48
C THR A 51 31.36 -2.92 -7.97
N LEU A 52 30.23 -3.30 -7.37
CA LEU A 52 30.10 -3.60 -5.94
C LEU A 52 30.28 -5.09 -5.65
N TYR A 53 29.86 -5.95 -6.58
CA TYR A 53 29.94 -7.41 -6.50
C TYR A 53 30.65 -7.98 -7.74
N PRO A 54 31.99 -7.87 -7.81
CA PRO A 54 32.75 -8.22 -9.02
C PRO A 54 32.72 -9.70 -9.37
N GLU A 55 32.43 -10.58 -8.41
CA GLU A 55 32.26 -12.03 -8.65
C GLU A 55 30.82 -12.45 -8.95
N GLY A 56 29.88 -11.51 -8.92
CA GLY A 56 28.48 -11.78 -9.13
C GLY A 56 28.15 -12.11 -10.59
N ASN A 57 27.15 -12.97 -10.80
CA ASN A 57 26.65 -13.29 -12.14
C ASN A 57 25.25 -12.66 -12.41
N THR A 58 24.78 -12.75 -13.65
CA THR A 58 23.47 -12.19 -14.06
C THR A 58 22.28 -12.87 -13.35
N ALA A 59 22.40 -14.17 -13.03
CA ALA A 59 21.37 -14.90 -12.31
C ALA A 59 21.24 -14.42 -10.85
N ASP A 60 22.35 -14.09 -10.21
CA ASP A 60 22.38 -13.56 -8.84
C ASP A 60 21.72 -12.18 -8.80
N TYR A 61 22.09 -11.30 -9.73
CA TYR A 61 21.50 -9.97 -9.83
C TYR A 61 20.00 -10.01 -10.09
N SER A 62 19.56 -10.81 -11.07
CA SER A 62 18.13 -10.95 -11.38
C SER A 62 17.35 -11.54 -10.20
N SER A 63 17.93 -12.47 -9.44
CA SER A 63 17.30 -13.03 -8.23
C SER A 63 17.13 -11.97 -7.13
N ILE A 64 18.10 -11.08 -6.95
CA ILE A 64 18.01 -9.96 -5.99
C ILE A 64 16.91 -9.00 -6.41
N VAL A 65 16.90 -8.57 -7.68
CA VAL A 65 15.87 -7.66 -8.20
C VAL A 65 14.47 -8.27 -8.05
N LEU A 66 14.32 -9.55 -8.38
CA LEU A 66 13.05 -10.26 -8.24
C LEU A 66 12.60 -10.35 -6.77
N SER A 67 13.54 -10.64 -5.86
CA SER A 67 13.26 -10.74 -4.43
C SER A 67 12.82 -9.39 -3.84
N LEU A 68 13.49 -8.30 -4.24
CA LEU A 68 13.11 -6.94 -3.84
C LEU A 68 11.73 -6.58 -4.37
N PHE A 69 11.44 -6.88 -5.64
CA PHE A 69 10.13 -6.68 -6.24
C PHE A 69 9.03 -7.43 -5.48
N LEU A 70 9.24 -8.72 -5.19
CA LEU A 70 8.27 -9.55 -4.44
C LEU A 70 8.00 -8.97 -3.04
N LEU A 71 9.05 -8.54 -2.33
CA LEU A 71 8.91 -7.90 -1.02
C LEU A 71 8.15 -6.57 -1.07
N ASP A 72 8.32 -5.79 -2.14
CA ASP A 72 7.63 -4.51 -2.27
C ASP A 72 6.15 -4.68 -2.65
N ILE A 73 5.77 -5.75 -3.38
CA ILE A 73 4.37 -6.03 -3.72
C ILE A 73 3.62 -6.86 -2.68
N VAL A 74 4.30 -7.64 -1.83
CA VAL A 74 3.63 -8.57 -0.89
C VAL A 74 2.69 -7.84 0.06
N ILE A 75 3.07 -6.64 0.50
CA ILE A 75 2.30 -5.81 1.43
C ILE A 75 1.02 -5.28 0.76
N PRO A 76 1.06 -4.54 -0.36
CA PRO A 76 -0.16 -4.07 -1.02
C PRO A 76 -1.07 -5.23 -1.49
N VAL A 77 -0.49 -6.34 -1.94
CA VAL A 77 -1.25 -7.56 -2.30
C VAL A 77 -1.97 -8.13 -1.07
N SER A 78 -1.25 -8.38 0.02
CA SER A 78 -1.83 -8.96 1.23
C SER A 78 -2.87 -8.03 1.86
N LEU A 79 -2.63 -6.72 1.85
CA LEU A 79 -3.59 -5.71 2.31
C LEU A 79 -4.87 -5.74 1.46
N SER A 80 -4.74 -5.79 0.13
CA SER A 80 -5.90 -5.84 -0.77
C SER A 80 -6.73 -7.11 -0.58
N LEU A 81 -6.06 -8.26 -0.46
CA LEU A 81 -6.71 -9.57 -0.29
C LEU A 81 -7.41 -9.65 1.07
N TYR A 82 -6.75 -9.23 2.14
CA TYR A 82 -7.32 -9.22 3.48
C TYR A 82 -8.53 -8.27 3.54
N THR A 83 -8.41 -7.08 2.95
CA THR A 83 -9.51 -6.10 2.92
C THR A 83 -10.71 -6.66 2.17
N PHE A 84 -10.49 -7.31 1.02
CA PHE A 84 -11.55 -7.97 0.25
C PHE A 84 -12.27 -9.08 1.05
N ILE A 85 -11.51 -9.90 1.78
CA ILE A 85 -12.06 -10.98 2.63
C ILE A 85 -12.81 -10.40 3.83
N SER A 86 -12.27 -9.36 4.48
CA SER A 86 -12.87 -8.76 5.68
C SER A 86 -14.27 -8.24 5.41
N ILE A 87 -14.52 -7.59 4.27
CA ILE A 87 -15.85 -7.10 3.87
C ILE A 87 -16.89 -8.22 3.86
N LYS A 88 -16.49 -9.43 3.45
CA LYS A 88 -17.40 -10.55 3.29
C LYS A 88 -17.74 -11.23 4.62
N LYS A 89 -16.88 -11.14 5.64
CA LYS A 89 -17.00 -11.96 6.85
C LYS A 89 -17.17 -11.19 8.16
N LEU A 90 -16.48 -10.07 8.39
CA LEU A 90 -16.50 -9.39 9.70
C LEU A 90 -16.29 -7.88 9.51
N GLY A 91 -17.21 -7.06 10.05
CA GLY A 91 -17.01 -5.62 10.17
C GLY A 91 -15.64 -5.31 10.76
N THR A 92 -14.92 -4.36 10.14
CA THR A 92 -13.49 -4.07 10.37
C THR A 92 -13.16 -3.90 11.86
N PRO A 93 -12.55 -4.90 12.53
CA PRO A 93 -12.24 -4.78 13.95
C PRO A 93 -11.12 -3.74 14.16
N PRO A 94 -11.09 -3.00 15.29
CA PRO A 94 -10.06 -1.99 15.55
C PRO A 94 -8.63 -2.55 15.53
N LEU A 95 -8.47 -3.87 15.75
CA LEU A 95 -7.21 -4.60 15.62
C LEU A 95 -6.65 -4.59 14.18
N TYR A 96 -7.53 -4.63 13.16
CA TYR A 96 -7.14 -4.55 11.74
C TYR A 96 -6.37 -3.26 11.45
N ARG A 97 -6.87 -2.13 11.97
CA ARG A 97 -6.24 -0.81 11.81
C ARG A 97 -4.84 -0.76 12.39
N LEU A 98 -4.67 -1.32 13.59
CA LEU A 98 -3.39 -1.26 14.30
C LEU A 98 -2.33 -2.11 13.60
N ILE A 99 -2.70 -3.33 13.20
CA ILE A 99 -1.80 -4.25 12.50
C ILE A 99 -1.43 -3.71 11.12
N TRP A 100 -2.41 -3.40 10.28
CA TRP A 100 -2.14 -2.95 8.91
C TRP A 100 -1.56 -1.53 8.86
N GLY A 101 -1.98 -0.64 9.76
CA GLY A 101 -1.37 0.67 9.91
C GLY A 101 0.11 0.55 10.27
N ALA A 102 0.46 -0.31 11.23
CA ALA A 102 1.85 -0.55 11.60
C ALA A 102 2.66 -1.15 10.44
N ILE A 103 2.12 -2.14 9.72
CA ILE A 103 2.79 -2.76 8.56
C ILE A 103 3.05 -1.72 7.45
N VAL A 104 2.04 -0.94 7.09
CA VAL A 104 2.14 0.10 6.04
C VAL A 104 3.11 1.20 6.48
N PHE A 105 3.10 1.59 7.76
CA PHE A 105 4.06 2.54 8.32
C PHE A 105 5.49 2.02 8.25
N LEU A 106 5.71 0.78 8.71
CA LEU A 106 7.03 0.15 8.71
C LEU A 106 7.57 0.01 7.28
N ALA A 107 6.71 -0.32 6.32
CA ALA A 107 7.04 -0.39 4.91
C ALA A 107 7.46 0.99 4.37
N GLY A 108 6.70 2.05 4.68
CA GLY A 108 7.04 3.42 4.33
C GLY A 108 8.37 3.88 4.94
N VAL A 109 8.60 3.57 6.22
CA VAL A 109 9.87 3.88 6.91
C VAL A 109 11.03 3.11 6.30
N ARG A 110 10.88 1.81 6.01
CA ARG A 110 11.90 1.01 5.29
C ARG A 110 12.24 1.66 3.95
N ARG A 111 11.22 2.09 3.20
CA ARG A 111 11.40 2.77 1.91
C ARG A 111 12.13 4.10 2.07
N LEU A 112 11.82 4.86 3.13
CA LEU A 112 12.50 6.11 3.47
C LEU A 112 13.99 5.87 3.81
N LEU A 113 14.29 4.80 4.55
CA LEU A 113 15.64 4.40 4.94
C LEU A 113 16.49 3.85 3.79
N MET A 114 15.91 3.53 2.63
CA MET A 114 16.68 3.16 1.43
C MET A 114 17.42 4.35 0.81
N PHE A 115 17.11 5.60 1.18
CA PHE A 115 17.80 6.83 0.75
C PHE A 115 18.09 6.92 -0.77
N GLN A 116 17.21 6.40 -1.62
CA GLN A 116 17.36 6.44 -3.07
C GLN A 116 16.89 7.79 -3.64
N THR A 117 17.47 8.88 -3.16
CA THR A 117 17.10 10.27 -3.52
C THR A 117 17.31 10.63 -5.00
N GLN A 118 18.06 9.80 -5.72
CA GLN A 118 18.36 9.93 -7.15
C GLN A 118 17.18 9.50 -8.06
N SER A 119 16.21 8.74 -7.53
CA SER A 119 15.12 8.18 -8.33
C SER A 119 13.80 8.94 -8.12
N ILE A 120 13.19 9.42 -9.20
CA ILE A 120 11.86 10.06 -9.14
C ILE A 120 10.77 9.09 -8.66
N LEU A 121 10.92 7.79 -8.98
CA LEU A 121 10.00 6.74 -8.56
C LEU A 121 10.03 6.51 -7.05
N TRP A 122 11.16 6.79 -6.40
CA TRP A 122 11.28 6.67 -4.94
C TRP A 122 10.38 7.70 -4.23
N TYR A 123 10.35 8.95 -4.71
CA TYR A 123 9.45 9.98 -4.18
C TYR A 123 7.98 9.62 -4.42
N LEU A 124 7.65 9.15 -5.63
CA LEU A 124 6.29 8.73 -5.95
C LEU A 124 5.84 7.57 -5.03
N ALA A 125 6.68 6.55 -4.86
CA ALA A 125 6.41 5.43 -3.97
C ALA A 125 6.19 5.90 -2.52
N LEU A 126 7.03 6.80 -2.01
CA LEU A 126 6.87 7.35 -0.66
C LEU A 126 5.54 8.09 -0.48
N VAL A 127 5.15 8.92 -1.45
CA VAL A 127 3.86 9.61 -1.42
C VAL A 127 2.71 8.61 -1.43
N LEU A 128 2.78 7.57 -2.26
CA LEU A 128 1.77 6.50 -2.28
C LEU A 128 1.70 5.74 -0.94
N TRP A 129 2.84 5.42 -0.33
CA TRP A 129 2.90 4.79 0.99
C TRP A 129 2.30 5.68 2.09
N ALA A 130 2.62 6.97 2.08
CA ALA A 130 2.07 7.94 3.04
C ALA A 130 0.56 8.11 2.88
N ILE A 131 0.07 8.21 1.64
CA ILE A 131 -1.38 8.30 1.38
C ILE A 131 -2.08 7.01 1.79
N LEU A 132 -1.52 5.84 1.46
CA LEU A 132 -2.09 4.55 1.85
C LEU A 132 -2.17 4.43 3.39
N PHE A 133 -1.14 4.86 4.11
CA PHE A 133 -1.14 4.90 5.56
C PHE A 133 -2.26 5.79 6.12
N LEU A 134 -2.42 7.00 5.58
CA LEU A 134 -3.50 7.90 5.96
C LEU A 134 -4.87 7.29 5.66
N VAL A 135 -5.05 6.61 4.52
CA VAL A 135 -6.30 5.92 4.19
C VAL A 135 -6.60 4.80 5.19
N VAL A 136 -5.61 4.00 5.57
CA VAL A 136 -5.76 2.90 6.54
C VAL A 136 -6.09 3.42 7.95
N ILE A 137 -5.45 4.50 8.40
CA ILE A 137 -5.71 5.10 9.72
C ILE A 137 -7.03 5.88 9.76
N ASN A 138 -7.31 6.65 8.71
CA ASN A 138 -8.43 7.60 8.67
C ASN A 138 -9.77 6.97 8.31
N ILE A 139 -9.84 5.64 8.15
CA ILE A 139 -11.07 4.88 7.91
C ILE A 139 -12.19 5.23 8.93
N HIS A 140 -11.85 5.60 10.17
CA HIS A 140 -12.83 5.89 11.23
C HIS A 140 -13.17 7.38 11.49
N ARG A 141 -12.37 8.37 11.08
CA ARG A 141 -12.73 9.78 11.37
C ARG A 141 -13.98 10.22 10.58
N LEU A 142 -14.25 9.54 9.47
CA LEU A 142 -15.45 9.71 8.66
C LEU A 142 -16.70 9.03 9.25
N GLU A 143 -16.55 8.01 10.09
CA GLU A 143 -17.66 7.41 10.85
C GLU A 143 -17.97 8.22 12.13
N ALA A 144 -16.94 8.78 12.78
CA ALA A 144 -17.10 9.66 13.94
C ALA A 144 -17.73 11.00 13.57
N GLU A 145 -17.35 11.64 12.46
CA GLU A 145 -18.02 12.85 11.94
C GLU A 145 -19.46 12.57 11.48
N ALA A 146 -19.79 11.34 11.06
CA ALA A 146 -21.16 10.94 10.73
C ALA A 146 -22.03 10.64 11.96
N ALA A 147 -21.43 10.23 13.08
CA ALA A 147 -22.11 10.10 14.37
C ALA A 147 -22.26 11.45 15.11
N ALA A 148 -21.44 12.44 14.75
CA ALA A 148 -21.43 13.79 15.32
C ALA A 148 -22.33 14.79 14.59
N VAL A 149 -23.24 14.36 13.70
CA VAL A 149 -24.40 15.16 13.29
C VAL A 149 -25.63 14.69 14.08
N PRO A 150 -25.81 15.14 15.34
CA PRO A 150 -27.09 15.06 16.00
C PRO A 150 -28.01 16.12 15.40
N GLY A 151 -29.03 15.68 14.68
CA GLY A 151 -30.26 16.44 14.44
C GLY A 151 -30.12 17.82 13.81
N THR A 152 -30.22 17.86 12.48
CA THR A 152 -31.16 18.76 11.79
C THR A 152 -31.74 18.02 10.60
#